data_AF-A0ABD1MM18-F1
#
_entry.id   AF-A0ABD1MM18-F1
#
_cell.length_a   1.000
_cell.length_b   1.000
_cell.length_c   1.000
_cell.angle_alpha   90.00
_cell.angle_beta   90.00
_cell.angle_gamma   90.00
#
_symmetry.space_group_name_H-M   'P 1'
#
loop_
_entity.id
_entity.type
_entity.pdbx_description
1 polymer ?
#
loop_
_entity_poly.entity_id
_entity_poly.type
_entity_poly.pdbx_seq_one_letter_code
_entity_poly.pdbx_strand_id
1 'polypeptide(L)'
;MIQLLFLVIFAEGVTAFLLLVKIGPLRDLVIKSLDQVKMGKGPATVKTIAGTMSVILLSSLMSIVKIQNKGAKLGTMSPMDQVLWRTHLLEASLMGFTLFLGFLIDRIHHYLQKLINLRSNAGASKEELENLKKETVQLKEKEEKASKETKQLKEELSLLSESLKKIKLESEEKEKKVETAEAHVASLQKQAADLLLEYDRLLEENQNLQAKHWDTRVEE
;
A
#
# COMPACT_ATOMS: atom_id res chain seq x y z
N MET A 1 34.54 -38.88 28.82
CA MET A 1 33.87 -37.61 29.18
C MET A 1 34.48 -36.42 28.41
N ILE A 2 35.80 -36.24 28.46
CA ILE A 2 36.50 -35.11 27.82
C ILE A 2 36.25 -34.97 26.30
N GLN A 3 36.25 -36.07 25.53
CA GLN A 3 35.97 -36.02 24.08
C GLN A 3 34.55 -35.50 23.75
N LEU A 4 33.55 -35.88 24.56
CA LEU A 4 32.18 -35.40 24.41
C LEU A 4 32.07 -33.91 24.74
N LEU A 5 32.75 -33.45 25.80
CA LEU A 5 32.81 -32.03 26.15
C LEU A 5 33.47 -31.20 25.04
N PHE A 6 34.53 -31.71 24.42
CA PHE A 6 35.15 -31.05 23.25
C PHE A 6 34.19 -30.96 22.06
N LEU A 7 33.43 -32.02 21.78
CA LEU A 7 32.43 -32.02 20.71
C LEU A 7 31.32 -31.01 20.97
N VAL A 8 30.85 -30.91 22.21
CA VAL A 8 29.84 -29.93 22.62
C VAL A 8 30.39 -28.50 22.50
N ILE A 9 31.60 -28.23 22.98
CA ILE A 9 32.26 -26.92 22.81
C ILE A 9 32.42 -26.58 21.33
N PHE A 10 32.77 -27.56 20.50
CA PHE A 10 32.91 -27.35 19.07
C PHE A 10 31.55 -26.99 18.43
N ALA A 11 30.48 -27.70 18.78
CA ALA A 11 29.13 -27.39 18.31
C ALA A 11 28.64 -26.01 18.80
N GLU A 12 28.89 -25.66 20.06
CA GLU A 12 28.61 -24.34 20.62
C GLU A 12 29.43 -23.24 19.93
N GLY A 13 30.71 -23.51 19.65
CA GLY A 13 31.61 -22.62 18.93
C GLY A 13 31.18 -22.38 17.48
N VAL A 14 30.75 -23.42 16.77
CA VAL A 14 30.16 -23.30 15.43
C VAL A 14 28.89 -22.46 15.47
N THR A 15 28.04 -22.67 16.49
CA THR A 15 26.81 -21.88 16.67
C THR A 15 27.13 -20.41 16.93
N ALA A 16 28.09 -20.12 17.82
CA ALA A 16 28.55 -18.76 18.09
C ALA A 16 29.19 -18.11 16.86
N PHE A 17 29.96 -18.87 16.07
CA PHE A 17 30.56 -18.40 14.83
C PHE A 17 29.49 -18.06 13.78
N LEU A 18 28.49 -18.91 13.59
CA LEU A 18 27.36 -18.65 12.69
C LEU A 18 26.56 -17.40 13.09
N LEU A 19 26.47 -17.11 14.40
CA LEU A 19 25.86 -15.89 14.90
C LEU A 19 26.73 -14.64 14.66
N LEU A 20 28.05 -14.77 14.73
CA LEU A 20 29.01 -13.68 14.48
C LEU A 20 29.12 -13.36 12.98
N VAL A 21 29.07 -14.39 12.14
CA VAL A 21 29.09 -14.26 10.70
C VAL A 21 27.87 -13.45 10.26
N LYS A 22 28.14 -12.28 9.66
CA LYS A 22 27.17 -11.24 9.28
C LYS A 22 26.26 -11.64 8.09
N ILE A 23 25.94 -12.92 7.95
CA ILE A 23 25.14 -13.47 6.86
C ILE A 23 23.71 -13.59 7.38
N GLY A 24 22.89 -12.60 7.01
CA GLY A 24 21.48 -12.50 7.39
C GLY A 24 20.67 -13.80 7.34
N PRO A 25 20.72 -14.61 6.26
CA PRO A 25 19.92 -15.83 6.17
C PRO A 25 20.39 -16.98 7.07
N LEU A 26 21.69 -17.10 7.34
CA LEU A 26 22.22 -18.14 8.22
C LEU A 26 21.86 -17.89 9.68
N ARG A 27 21.91 -16.63 10.11
CA ARG A 27 21.46 -16.22 11.44
C ARG A 27 19.99 -16.59 11.66
N ASP A 28 19.15 -16.39 10.66
CA ASP A 28 17.72 -16.70 10.74
C ASP A 28 17.47 -18.21 10.82
N LEU A 29 18.24 -19.00 10.06
CA LEU A 29 18.20 -20.47 10.12
C LEU A 29 18.61 -21.01 11.50
N VAL A 30 19.70 -20.49 12.09
CA VAL A 30 20.16 -20.89 13.42
C VAL A 30 19.10 -20.54 14.47
N ILE A 31 18.46 -19.37 14.37
CA ILE A 31 17.42 -18.97 15.31
C ILE A 31 16.17 -19.83 15.15
N LYS A 32 15.75 -20.15 13.92
CA LYS A 32 14.62 -21.04 13.68
C LYS A 32 14.86 -22.46 14.20
N SER A 33 16.08 -22.98 14.05
CA SER A 33 16.47 -24.27 14.63
C SER A 33 16.47 -24.24 16.16
N LEU A 34 16.94 -23.14 16.77
CA LEU A 34 16.99 -22.98 18.21
C LEU A 34 15.59 -22.74 18.81
N ASP A 35 14.73 -22.04 18.09
CA ASP A 35 13.33 -21.80 18.45
C ASP A 35 12.53 -23.11 18.37
N GLN A 36 12.77 -23.95 17.35
CA GLN A 36 12.16 -25.29 17.26
C GLN A 36 12.54 -26.19 18.45
N VAL A 37 13.80 -26.10 18.90
CA VAL A 37 14.28 -26.82 20.09
C VAL A 37 13.70 -26.25 21.39
N LYS A 38 13.51 -24.92 21.49
CA LYS A 38 12.97 -24.25 22.68
C LYS A 38 11.44 -24.26 22.77
N MET A 39 10.71 -24.19 21.67
CA MET A 39 9.24 -24.20 21.62
C MET A 39 8.66 -25.55 22.03
N GLY A 40 9.42 -26.65 21.91
CA GLY A 40 8.95 -27.97 22.35
C GLY A 40 8.65 -28.06 23.84
N LYS A 41 9.32 -27.27 24.70
CA LYS A 41 9.14 -27.26 26.17
C LYS A 41 9.53 -25.90 26.79
N GLY A 42 8.58 -24.95 26.74
CA GLY A 42 8.34 -23.82 27.67
C GLY A 42 9.49 -22.94 28.24
N PRO A 43 9.31 -21.61 28.34
CA PRO A 43 10.26 -20.69 29.00
C PRO A 43 10.46 -20.95 30.50
N ALA A 44 9.55 -21.68 31.14
CA ALA A 44 9.68 -22.11 32.54
C ALA A 44 10.75 -23.20 32.69
N THR A 45 10.81 -24.17 31.78
CA THR A 45 11.76 -25.28 31.83
C THR A 45 13.19 -24.81 31.62
N VAL A 46 13.41 -23.82 30.74
CA VAL A 46 14.74 -23.22 30.52
C VAL A 46 15.26 -22.53 31.78
N LYS A 47 14.39 -21.81 32.51
CA LYS A 47 14.76 -21.18 33.79
C LYS A 47 15.11 -22.20 34.86
N THR A 48 14.38 -23.32 34.93
CA THR A 48 14.67 -24.41 35.88
C THR A 48 15.96 -25.15 35.51
N ILE A 49 16.23 -25.35 34.21
CA ILE A 49 17.47 -25.97 33.73
C ILE A 49 18.67 -25.06 34.05
N ALA A 50 18.57 -23.76 33.82
CA ALA A 50 19.63 -22.81 34.19
C ALA A 50 19.89 -22.79 35.70
N GLY A 51 18.83 -22.82 36.52
CA GLY A 51 18.94 -22.91 37.97
C GLY A 51 19.62 -24.20 38.44
N THR A 52 19.20 -25.35 37.90
CA THR A 52 19.78 -26.65 38.26
C THR A 52 21.24 -26.77 37.81
N MET A 53 21.60 -26.27 36.62
CA MET A 53 22.98 -26.25 36.16
C MET A 53 23.88 -25.32 36.97
N SER A 54 23.36 -24.17 37.43
CA SER A 54 24.07 -23.26 38.33
C SER A 54 24.38 -23.90 39.69
N VAL A 55 23.42 -24.66 40.25
CA VAL A 55 23.62 -25.42 41.49
C VAL A 55 24.65 -26.54 41.32
N ILE A 56 24.61 -27.26 40.20
CA ILE A 56 25.59 -28.32 39.87
C ILE A 56 27.00 -27.72 39.76
N LEU A 57 27.14 -26.55 39.13
CA LEU A 57 28.42 -25.84 39.05
C LEU A 57 28.93 -25.41 40.42
N LEU A 58 28.08 -24.83 41.26
CA LEU A 58 28.45 -24.42 42.60
C LEU A 58 28.89 -25.63 43.46
N SER A 59 28.24 -26.77 43.29
CA SER A 59 28.61 -28.03 43.93
C SER A 59 29.99 -28.55 43.47
N SER A 60 30.29 -28.44 42.17
CA SER A 60 31.59 -28.82 41.62
C SER A 60 32.73 -27.91 42.13
N LEU A 61 32.51 -26.60 42.20
CA LEU A 61 33.46 -25.63 42.76
C LEU A 61 33.73 -25.88 44.25
N MET A 62 32.68 -26.15 45.02
CA MET A 62 32.82 -26.49 46.44
C MET A 62 33.60 -27.79 46.65
N SER A 63 33.49 -28.75 45.73
CA SER A 63 34.24 -30.01 45.78
C SER A 63 35.73 -29.79 45.50
N ILE A 64 36.06 -28.94 44.52
CA ILE A 64 37.44 -28.50 44.23
C ILE A 64 38.05 -27.80 45.44
N VAL A 65 37.34 -26.81 46.02
CA VAL A 65 37.80 -26.08 47.21
C VAL A 65 37.97 -27.02 48.41
N LYS A 66 37.09 -28.01 48.60
CA LYS A 66 37.23 -29.02 49.67
C LYS A 66 38.45 -29.91 49.48
N ILE A 67 38.77 -30.32 48.26
CA ILE A 67 39.96 -31.15 47.99
C ILE A 67 41.23 -30.32 48.17
N GLN A 68 41.24 -29.05 47.76
CA GLN A 68 42.34 -28.12 48.03
C GLN A 68 42.55 -27.90 49.55
N ASN A 69 41.46 -27.69 50.30
CA ASN A 69 41.51 -27.54 51.75
C ASN A 69 41.91 -28.81 52.48
N LYS A 70 41.61 -30.00 51.93
CA LYS A 70 42.08 -31.29 52.46
C LYS A 70 43.56 -31.52 52.15
N GLY A 71 44.02 -31.19 50.94
CA GLY A 71 45.43 -31.24 50.56
C GLY A 71 46.30 -30.27 51.36
N ALA A 72 45.79 -29.06 51.64
CA ALA A 72 46.47 -28.08 52.50
C ALA A 72 46.55 -28.52 53.97
N LYS A 73 45.62 -29.38 54.44
CA LYS A 73 45.59 -29.87 55.83
C LYS A 73 46.37 -31.18 56.05
N LEU A 74 46.65 -31.98 55.01
CA LEU A 74 47.33 -33.28 55.15
C LEU A 74 48.79 -33.34 54.69
N GLY A 75 49.37 -32.28 54.10
CA GLY A 75 50.82 -32.13 53.93
C GLY A 75 51.58 -33.21 53.12
N THR A 76 50.90 -34.23 52.59
CA THR A 76 51.48 -35.33 51.82
C THR A 76 50.58 -35.60 50.62
N MET A 77 50.88 -34.99 49.47
CA MET A 77 50.16 -35.26 48.23
C MET A 77 50.69 -36.57 47.62
N SER A 78 49.85 -37.60 47.59
CA SER A 78 50.11 -38.84 46.85
C SER A 78 50.21 -38.54 45.34
N PRO A 79 51.13 -39.18 44.59
CA PRO A 79 51.24 -39.04 43.12
C PRO A 79 49.93 -39.33 42.38
N MET A 80 49.08 -40.18 42.96
CA MET A 80 47.76 -40.55 42.44
C MET A 80 46.76 -39.38 42.55
N ASP A 81 46.84 -38.61 43.64
CA ASP A 81 45.96 -37.46 43.88
C ASP A 81 46.31 -36.28 42.97
N GLN A 82 47.56 -36.18 42.53
CA GLN A 82 48.00 -35.12 41.61
C GLN A 82 47.42 -35.29 40.20
N VAL A 83 47.35 -36.53 39.70
CA VAL A 83 46.75 -36.84 38.39
C VAL A 83 45.22 -36.75 38.45
N LEU A 84 44.62 -37.24 39.54
CA LEU A 84 43.19 -37.17 39.77
C LEU A 84 42.71 -35.71 39.90
N TRP A 85 43.47 -34.87 40.61
CA TRP A 85 43.20 -33.44 40.74
C TRP A 85 43.25 -32.70 39.41
N ARG A 86 44.29 -32.90 38.58
CA ARG A 86 44.38 -32.22 37.27
C ARG A 86 43.25 -32.64 36.34
N THR A 87 42.84 -33.90 36.38
CA THR A 87 41.77 -34.42 35.52
C THR A 87 40.40 -33.90 35.95
N HIS A 88 40.08 -33.94 37.24
CA HIS A 88 38.82 -33.39 37.76
C HIS A 88 38.76 -31.86 37.68
N LEU A 89 39.88 -31.18 37.87
CA LEU A 89 39.98 -29.72 37.71
C LEU A 89 39.75 -29.33 36.25
N LEU A 90 40.36 -30.07 35.30
CA LEU A 90 40.18 -29.84 33.88
C LEU A 90 38.72 -30.13 33.46
N GLU A 91 38.15 -31.24 33.91
CA GLU A 91 36.78 -31.64 33.60
C GLU A 91 35.76 -30.63 34.16
N ALA A 92 35.94 -30.18 35.40
CA ALA A 92 35.06 -29.18 36.01
C ALA A 92 35.20 -27.80 35.35
N SER A 93 36.41 -27.37 34.99
CA SER A 93 36.60 -26.11 34.26
C SER A 93 35.98 -26.18 32.86
N LEU A 94 36.07 -27.33 32.19
CA LEU A 94 35.51 -27.54 30.86
C LEU A 94 33.96 -27.57 30.91
N MET A 95 33.40 -28.22 31.92
CA MET A 95 31.95 -28.23 32.21
C MET A 95 31.43 -26.84 32.60
N GLY A 96 32.22 -26.04 33.32
CA GLY A 96 31.92 -24.63 33.58
C GLY A 96 31.89 -23.80 32.30
N PHE A 97 32.84 -24.06 31.39
CA PHE A 97 32.95 -23.32 30.14
C PHE A 97 31.81 -23.62 29.16
N THR A 98 31.41 -24.89 28.99
CA THR A 98 30.23 -25.27 28.17
C THR A 98 28.95 -24.63 28.71
N LEU A 99 28.76 -24.64 30.03
CA LEU A 99 27.58 -24.04 30.64
C LEU A 99 27.55 -22.52 30.49
N PHE A 100 28.71 -21.88 30.58
CA PHE A 100 28.83 -20.45 30.33
C PHE A 100 28.55 -20.10 28.86
N LEU A 101 29.07 -20.88 27.92
CA LEU A 101 28.80 -20.74 26.49
C LEU A 101 27.32 -20.93 26.16
N GLY A 102 26.70 -22.01 26.66
CA GLY A 102 25.27 -22.25 26.51
C GLY A 102 24.41 -21.11 27.06
N PHE A 103 24.79 -20.54 28.22
CA PHE A 103 24.11 -19.36 28.78
C PHE A 103 24.30 -18.10 27.93
N LEU A 104 25.51 -17.86 27.40
CA LEU A 104 25.76 -16.75 26.49
C LEU A 104 24.93 -16.89 25.20
N ILE A 105 24.84 -18.09 24.64
CA ILE A 105 24.00 -18.38 23.48
C ILE A 105 22.53 -18.13 23.79
N ASP A 106 22.04 -18.54 24.97
CA ASP A 106 20.67 -18.30 25.42
C ASP A 106 20.34 -16.79 25.52
N ARG A 107 21.25 -16.02 26.14
CA ARG A 107 21.10 -14.57 26.30
C ARG A 107 21.18 -13.85 24.95
N ILE A 108 22.13 -14.24 24.10
CA ILE A 108 22.28 -13.70 22.74
C ILE A 108 21.03 -14.02 21.91
N HIS A 109 20.49 -15.23 21.99
CA HIS A 109 19.25 -15.63 21.33
C HIS A 109 18.06 -14.72 21.74
N HIS A 110 17.91 -14.42 23.02
CA HIS A 110 16.86 -13.49 23.48
C HIS A 110 16.99 -12.09 22.89
N TYR A 111 18.22 -11.54 22.80
CA TYR A 111 18.46 -10.26 22.14
C TYR A 111 18.24 -10.34 20.63
N LEU A 112 18.64 -11.44 19.99
CA LEU A 112 18.46 -11.66 18.56
C LEU A 112 16.99 -11.77 18.18
N GLN A 113 16.17 -12.46 18.99
CA GLN A 113 14.73 -12.62 18.78
C GLN A 113 14.00 -11.29 18.94
N LYS A 114 14.39 -10.45 19.91
CA LYS A 114 13.92 -9.05 19.98
C LYS A 114 14.27 -8.29 18.71
N LEU A 115 15.52 -8.35 18.25
CA LEU A 115 15.95 -7.67 17.03
C LEU A 115 15.21 -8.16 15.78
N ILE A 116 14.89 -9.45 15.69
CA ILE A 116 14.14 -10.02 14.58
C ILE A 116 12.68 -9.61 14.64
N ASN A 117 12.03 -9.65 15.82
CA ASN A 117 10.66 -9.17 15.97
C ASN A 117 10.54 -7.69 15.59
N LEU A 118 11.52 -6.86 16.00
CA LEU A 118 11.58 -5.46 15.57
C LEU A 118 11.77 -5.34 14.05
N ARG A 119 12.62 -6.17 13.43
CA ARG A 119 12.84 -6.17 11.98
C ARG A 119 11.65 -6.71 11.21
N SER A 120 10.93 -7.70 11.72
CA SER A 120 9.73 -8.27 11.12
C SER A 120 8.58 -7.26 11.15
N ASN A 121 8.41 -6.55 12.26
CA ASN A 121 7.46 -5.44 12.34
C ASN A 121 7.83 -4.30 11.38
N ALA A 122 9.11 -3.95 11.30
CA ALA A 122 9.61 -3.00 10.30
C ALA A 122 9.50 -3.53 8.85
N GLY A 123 9.52 -4.85 8.66
CA GLY A 123 9.32 -5.53 7.38
C GLY A 123 7.87 -5.45 6.92
N ALA A 124 6.92 -5.72 7.81
CA ALA A 124 5.50 -5.50 7.56
C ALA A 124 5.21 -4.04 7.22
N SER A 125 5.80 -3.09 7.97
CA SER A 125 5.70 -1.66 7.66
C SER A 125 6.33 -1.29 6.31
N LYS A 126 7.42 -1.95 5.89
CA LYS A 126 8.01 -1.75 4.56
C LYS A 126 7.15 -2.32 3.44
N GLU A 127 6.51 -3.46 3.66
CA GLU A 127 5.59 -4.08 2.71
C GLU A 127 4.31 -3.25 2.57
N GLU A 128 3.77 -2.73 3.67
CA GLU A 128 2.67 -1.77 3.67
C GLU A 128 3.06 -0.47 2.97
N LEU A 129 4.27 0.05 3.19
CA LEU A 129 4.79 1.23 2.50
C LEU A 129 4.95 0.98 0.99
N GLU A 130 5.46 -0.18 0.59
CA GLU A 130 5.54 -0.60 -0.82
C GLU A 130 4.14 -0.66 -1.47
N ASN A 131 3.15 -1.23 -0.77
CA ASN A 131 1.78 -1.33 -1.27
C ASN A 131 1.11 0.05 -1.36
N LEU A 132 1.23 0.88 -0.32
CA LEU A 132 0.74 2.26 -0.33
C LEU A 132 1.43 3.11 -1.40
N LYS A 133 2.72 2.87 -1.67
CA LYS A 133 3.48 3.56 -2.72
C LYS A 133 2.99 3.15 -4.11
N LYS A 134 2.67 1.87 -4.33
CA LYS A 134 2.04 1.40 -5.58
C LYS A 134 0.66 2.03 -5.77
N GLU A 135 -0.13 2.10 -4.70
CA GLU A 135 -1.47 2.72 -4.74
C GLU A 135 -1.40 4.22 -5.01
N THR A 136 -0.49 4.96 -4.37
CA THR A 136 -0.30 6.40 -4.64
C THR A 136 0.16 6.68 -6.07
N VAL A 137 0.99 5.83 -6.67
CA VAL A 137 1.37 5.96 -8.10
C VAL A 137 0.16 5.75 -9.00
N GLN A 138 -0.66 4.72 -8.74
CA GLN A 138 -1.87 4.47 -9.52
C GLN A 138 -2.90 5.60 -9.39
N LEU A 139 -3.07 6.18 -8.20
CA LEU A 139 -3.94 7.32 -7.97
C LEU A 139 -3.47 8.56 -8.74
N LYS A 140 -2.17 8.85 -8.74
CA LYS A 140 -1.60 9.94 -9.55
C LYS A 140 -1.84 9.75 -11.04
N GLU A 141 -1.69 8.54 -11.55
CA GLU A 141 -1.95 8.25 -12.97
C GLU A 141 -3.44 8.45 -13.33
N LYS A 142 -4.35 8.03 -12.45
CA LYS A 142 -5.79 8.27 -12.62
C LYS A 142 -6.14 9.76 -12.56
N GLU A 143 -5.52 10.50 -11.65
CA GLU A 143 -5.70 11.94 -11.52
C GLU A 143 -5.22 12.69 -12.77
N GLU A 144 -4.07 12.31 -13.34
CA GLU A 144 -3.59 12.87 -14.61
C GLU A 144 -4.53 12.56 -15.78
N LYS A 145 -5.08 11.35 -15.87
CA LYS A 145 -6.08 10.98 -16.89
C LYS A 145 -7.35 11.82 -16.75
N ALA A 146 -7.89 11.92 -15.53
CA ALA A 146 -9.05 12.77 -15.25
C ALA A 146 -8.77 14.25 -15.54
N SER A 147 -7.57 14.74 -15.25
CA SER A 147 -7.16 16.12 -15.59
C SER A 147 -7.12 16.35 -17.10
N LYS A 148 -6.69 15.36 -17.89
CA LYS A 148 -6.72 15.44 -19.36
C LYS A 148 -8.15 15.42 -19.90
N GLU A 149 -8.99 14.52 -19.41
CA GLU A 149 -10.40 14.43 -19.80
C GLU A 149 -11.18 15.69 -19.44
N THR A 150 -10.98 16.25 -18.24
CA THR A 150 -11.61 17.51 -17.83
C THR A 150 -11.17 18.71 -18.67
N LYS A 151 -9.91 18.74 -19.14
CA LYS A 151 -9.43 19.76 -20.09
C LYS A 151 -10.10 19.59 -21.46
N GLN A 152 -10.18 18.37 -21.98
CA GLN A 152 -10.87 18.08 -23.24
C GLN A 152 -12.35 18.45 -23.18
N LEU A 153 -13.06 18.05 -22.12
CA LEU A 153 -14.46 18.41 -21.91
C LEU A 153 -14.66 19.94 -21.81
N LYS A 154 -13.71 20.66 -21.22
CA LYS A 154 -13.75 22.12 -21.15
C LYS A 154 -13.55 22.77 -22.53
N GLU A 155 -12.66 22.22 -23.36
CA GLU A 155 -12.47 22.66 -24.75
C GLU A 155 -13.72 22.39 -25.58
N GLU A 156 -14.30 21.19 -25.50
CA GLU A 156 -15.56 20.83 -26.17
C GLU A 156 -16.72 21.75 -25.74
N LEU A 157 -16.84 22.05 -24.44
CA LEU A 157 -17.83 23.02 -23.94
C LEU A 157 -17.62 24.42 -24.52
N SER A 158 -16.38 24.85 -24.70
CA SER A 158 -16.08 26.15 -25.30
C SER A 158 -16.47 26.21 -26.78
N LEU A 159 -16.16 25.15 -27.54
CA LEU A 159 -16.54 25.00 -28.95
C LEU A 159 -18.06 24.92 -29.12
N LEU A 160 -18.74 24.16 -28.25
CA LEU A 160 -20.18 24.04 -28.23
C LEU A 160 -20.86 25.36 -27.86
N SER A 161 -20.30 26.11 -26.91
CA SER A 161 -20.82 27.44 -26.54
C SER A 161 -20.70 28.43 -27.69
N GLU A 162 -19.59 28.40 -28.44
CA GLU A 162 -19.39 29.25 -29.60
C GLU A 162 -20.34 28.89 -30.75
N SER A 163 -20.51 27.60 -31.05
CA SER A 163 -21.46 27.15 -32.07
C SER A 163 -22.91 27.48 -31.69
N LEU A 164 -23.28 27.38 -30.41
CA LEU A 164 -24.58 27.82 -29.90
C LEU A 164 -24.81 29.32 -30.12
N LYS A 165 -23.81 30.17 -29.83
CA LYS A 165 -23.92 31.62 -30.08
C LYS A 165 -24.10 31.89 -31.57
N LYS A 166 -23.35 31.21 -32.44
CA LYS A 166 -23.47 31.35 -33.89
C LYS A 166 -24.86 30.96 -34.39
N ILE A 167 -25.37 29.80 -33.97
CA ILE A 167 -26.71 29.33 -34.35
C ILE A 167 -27.79 30.28 -33.83
N LYS A 168 -27.63 30.81 -32.60
CA LYS A 168 -28.57 31.79 -32.05
C LYS A 168 -28.62 33.06 -32.89
N LEU A 169 -27.46 33.60 -33.29
CA LEU A 169 -27.41 34.76 -34.19
C LEU A 169 -28.04 34.46 -35.56
N GLU A 170 -27.77 33.29 -36.14
CA GLU A 170 -28.37 32.87 -37.41
C GLU A 170 -29.90 32.71 -37.28
N SER A 171 -30.39 32.21 -36.15
CA SER A 171 -31.82 32.12 -35.84
C SER A 171 -32.47 33.50 -35.74
N GLU A 172 -31.87 34.42 -34.98
CA GLU A 172 -32.36 35.80 -34.85
C GLU A 172 -32.38 36.53 -36.20
N GLU A 173 -31.39 36.29 -37.07
CA GLU A 173 -31.37 36.84 -38.42
C GLU A 173 -32.48 36.25 -39.29
N LYS A 174 -32.71 34.93 -39.23
CA LYS A 174 -33.79 34.27 -39.95
C LYS A 174 -35.16 34.72 -39.45
N GLU A 175 -35.33 34.91 -38.16
CA GLU A 175 -36.57 35.40 -37.56
C GLU A 175 -36.92 36.81 -38.06
N LYS A 176 -35.94 37.73 -38.11
CA LYS A 176 -36.14 39.05 -38.74
C LYS A 176 -36.49 38.95 -40.21
N LYS A 177 -35.85 38.05 -40.97
CA LYS A 177 -36.18 37.84 -42.39
C LYS A 177 -37.61 37.33 -42.55
N VAL A 178 -38.03 36.39 -41.71
CA VAL A 178 -39.42 35.89 -41.68
C VAL A 178 -40.38 37.02 -41.35
N GLU A 179 -40.11 37.82 -40.31
CA GLU A 179 -40.95 38.97 -39.94
C GLU A 179 -41.09 39.98 -41.09
N THR A 180 -39.99 40.31 -41.79
CA THR A 180 -40.06 41.18 -42.97
C THR A 180 -40.86 40.54 -44.11
N ALA A 181 -40.68 39.25 -44.37
CA ALA A 181 -41.42 38.53 -45.40
C ALA A 181 -42.92 38.44 -45.08
N GLU A 182 -43.28 38.19 -43.82
CA GLU A 182 -44.66 38.20 -43.34
C GLU A 182 -45.29 39.59 -43.48
N ALA A 183 -44.57 40.66 -43.11
CA ALA A 183 -45.03 42.03 -43.33
C ALA A 183 -45.26 42.34 -44.83
N HIS A 184 -44.35 41.87 -45.69
CA HIS A 184 -44.52 41.99 -47.15
C HIS A 184 -45.75 41.21 -47.65
N VAL A 185 -45.95 39.97 -47.21
CA VAL A 185 -47.13 39.17 -47.57
C VAL A 185 -48.41 39.84 -47.08
N ALA A 186 -48.45 40.35 -45.85
CA ALA A 186 -49.59 41.07 -45.32
C ALA A 186 -49.89 42.35 -46.12
N SER A 187 -48.85 43.09 -46.54
CA SER A 187 -49.03 44.27 -47.40
C SER A 187 -49.56 43.92 -48.79
N LEU A 188 -49.09 42.81 -49.38
CA LEU A 188 -49.57 42.32 -50.68
C LEU A 188 -51.00 41.79 -50.58
N GLN A 189 -51.34 41.09 -49.50
CA GLN A 189 -52.72 40.68 -49.22
C GLN A 189 -53.64 41.88 -49.10
N LYS A 190 -53.20 42.96 -48.44
CA LYS A 190 -53.98 44.20 -48.34
C LYS A 190 -54.15 44.88 -49.70
N GLN A 191 -53.09 44.99 -50.50
CA GLN A 191 -53.18 45.52 -51.86
C GLN A 191 -54.11 44.67 -52.74
N ALA A 192 -54.04 43.35 -52.64
CA ALA A 192 -54.92 42.44 -53.37
C ALA A 192 -56.38 42.61 -52.94
N ALA A 193 -56.65 42.78 -51.64
CA ALA A 193 -57.99 43.06 -51.14
C ALA A 193 -58.54 44.41 -51.63
N ASP A 194 -57.71 45.46 -51.64
CA ASP A 194 -58.09 46.78 -52.16
C ASP A 194 -58.37 46.72 -53.68
N LEU A 195 -57.54 46.01 -54.46
CA LEU A 195 -57.76 45.79 -55.89
C LEU A 195 -59.04 44.99 -56.17
N LEU A 196 -59.37 44.02 -55.32
CA LEU A 196 -60.60 43.23 -55.44
C LEU A 196 -61.83 44.12 -55.21
N LEU A 197 -61.78 45.02 -54.21
CA LEU A 197 -62.83 46.03 -53.99
C LEU A 197 -62.96 47.00 -55.17
N GLU A 198 -61.85 47.46 -55.76
CA GLU A 198 -61.89 48.29 -56.97
C GLU A 198 -62.48 47.55 -58.17
N TYR A 199 -62.14 46.26 -58.31
CA TYR A 199 -62.70 45.41 -59.34
C TYR A 199 -64.22 45.26 -59.18
N ASP A 200 -64.71 44.96 -57.98
CA ASP A 200 -66.15 44.86 -57.69
C ASP A 200 -66.88 46.18 -57.98
N ARG A 201 -66.29 47.31 -57.57
CA ARG A 201 -66.83 48.65 -57.87
C ARG A 201 -66.91 48.93 -59.37
N LEU A 202 -65.85 48.61 -60.14
CA LEU A 202 -65.84 48.80 -61.59
C LEU A 202 -66.84 47.87 -62.29
N LEU A 203 -67.03 46.65 -61.78
CA LEU A 203 -68.04 45.72 -62.28
C LEU A 203 -69.44 46.29 -62.11
N GLU A 204 -69.75 46.84 -60.92
CA GLU A 204 -71.02 47.51 -60.62
C GLU A 204 -71.24 48.74 -61.50
N GLU A 205 -70.21 49.57 -61.71
CA GLU A 205 -70.29 50.73 -62.59
C GLU A 205 -70.52 50.33 -64.06
N ASN A 206 -69.90 49.25 -64.52
CA ASN A 206 -70.12 48.71 -65.87
C ASN A 206 -71.55 48.16 -66.03
N GLN A 207 -72.07 47.45 -65.03
CA GLN A 207 -73.48 47.00 -65.01
C GLN A 207 -74.45 48.19 -65.07
N ASN A 208 -74.19 49.25 -64.29
CA ASN A 208 -75.00 50.47 -64.31
C ASN A 208 -74.95 51.19 -65.66
N LEU A 209 -73.78 51.23 -66.32
CA LEU A 209 -73.64 51.79 -67.67
C LEU A 209 -74.40 50.96 -68.71
N GLN A 210 -74.37 49.63 -68.63
CA GLN A 210 -75.17 48.78 -69.50
C GLN A 210 -76.67 49.00 -69.28
N ALA A 211 -77.13 49.09 -68.03
CA ALA A 211 -78.53 49.40 -67.72
C ALA A 211 -78.97 50.75 -68.34
N LYS A 212 -78.16 51.80 -68.20
CA LYS A 212 -78.41 53.10 -68.84
C LYS A 212 -78.43 53.03 -70.36
N HIS A 213 -77.55 52.23 -70.97
CA HIS A 213 -77.53 52.03 -72.42
C HIS A 213 -78.80 51.30 -72.90
N TRP A 214 -79.29 50.31 -72.16
CA TRP A 214 -80.54 49.63 -72.52
C TRP A 214 -81.75 50.57 -72.41
N ASP A 215 -81.78 51.48 -71.43
CA ASP A 215 -82.83 52.50 -71.33
C ASP A 215 -82.80 53.48 -72.53
N THR A 216 -81.64 53.99 -72.93
CA THR A 216 -81.55 54.94 -74.05
C THR A 216 -81.84 54.32 -75.42
N ARG A 217 -81.70 53.00 -75.59
CA ARG A 217 -82.06 52.29 -76.83
C ARG A 217 -83.56 51.96 -76.92
N VAL A 218 -84.32 52.15 -75.85
CA VAL A 218 -85.79 51.94 -75.83
C VAL A 218 -86.54 53.26 -76.09
N GLU A 219 -85.84 54.41 -76.05
CA GLU A 219 -86.39 55.75 -76.33
C GLU A 219 -86.19 56.25 -77.78
N GLU A 220 -85.55 55.47 -78.67
CA GLU A 220 -85.51 55.71 -80.14
C GLU A 220 -86.44 54.73 -80.89
#